data_AF-A0A9E6EJL5-F1
#
_entry.id   AF-A0A9E6EJL5-F1
#
_cell.length_a   1.000
_cell.length_b   1.000
_cell.length_c   1.000
_cell.angle_alpha   90.00
_cell.angle_beta   90.00
_cell.angle_gamma   90.00
#
_symmetry.space_group_name_H-M   'P 1'
#
loop_
_entity.id
_entity.type
_entity.pdbx_description
1 polymer ?
#
loop_
_entity_poly.entity_id
_entity_poly.type
_entity_poly.pdbx_seq_one_letter_code
_entity_poly.pdbx_strand_id
1 'polypeptide(L)'
;MHRSIRDEAVLLSCAAVAVLLTTGCAKEARPASVPEVAVVTLAPEQAVLTSELPGRVSALLVAEVRPQVNGIVQKRVFTEGGLVKEGDLLYQIDPGPYQAALDTASAALAR
;
A
#
# COMPACT_ATOMS: atom_id res chain seq x y z
N MET A 1 -101.72 -37.87 10.79
CA MET A 1 -100.63 -37.39 11.67
C MET A 1 -99.22 -37.48 11.03
N HIS A 2 -99.05 -37.44 9.69
CA HIS A 2 -97.70 -37.55 9.05
C HIS A 2 -97.25 -36.33 8.21
N ARG A 3 -98.07 -35.26 8.12
CA ARG A 3 -97.78 -34.09 7.27
C ARG A 3 -96.85 -33.07 7.95
N SER A 4 -96.88 -32.96 9.28
CA SER A 4 -96.13 -31.98 10.08
C SER A 4 -94.63 -32.24 10.19
N ILE A 5 -94.17 -33.48 10.00
CA ILE A 5 -92.75 -33.87 10.18
C ILE A 5 -91.91 -33.51 8.94
N ARG A 6 -92.55 -33.39 7.77
CA ARG A 6 -91.85 -33.06 6.51
C ARG A 6 -91.50 -31.58 6.40
N ASP A 7 -92.32 -30.69 6.96
CA ASP A 7 -92.10 -29.24 6.88
C ASP A 7 -90.94 -28.78 7.80
N GLU A 8 -90.79 -29.39 8.99
CA GLU A 8 -89.65 -29.12 9.88
C GLU A 8 -88.33 -29.64 9.31
N ALA A 9 -88.34 -30.78 8.61
CA ALA A 9 -87.16 -31.33 7.94
C ALA A 9 -86.68 -30.46 6.75
N VAL A 10 -87.62 -29.84 6.02
CA VAL A 10 -87.29 -28.90 4.93
C VAL A 10 -86.76 -27.58 5.50
N LEU A 11 -87.34 -27.08 6.60
CA LEU A 11 -86.86 -25.87 7.29
C LEU A 11 -85.47 -26.08 7.91
N LEU A 12 -85.19 -27.23 8.51
CA LEU A 12 -83.85 -27.57 9.04
C LEU A 12 -82.81 -27.71 7.92
N SER A 13 -83.19 -28.31 6.78
CA SER A 13 -82.29 -28.49 5.63
C SER A 13 -81.95 -27.15 4.96
N CYS A 14 -82.92 -26.25 4.79
CA CYS A 14 -82.66 -24.90 4.27
C CYS A 14 -81.81 -24.05 5.23
N ALA A 15 -82.00 -24.18 6.54
CA ALA A 15 -81.17 -23.50 7.53
C ALA A 15 -79.71 -24.00 7.52
N ALA A 16 -79.50 -25.30 7.35
CA ALA A 16 -78.15 -25.88 7.22
C ALA A 16 -77.43 -25.40 5.95
N VAL A 17 -78.13 -25.32 4.81
CA VAL A 17 -77.55 -24.81 3.55
C VAL A 17 -77.24 -23.31 3.64
N ALA A 18 -78.05 -22.52 4.34
CA ALA A 18 -77.79 -21.09 4.55
C ALA A 18 -76.56 -20.84 5.45
N VAL A 19 -76.29 -21.70 6.44
CA VAL A 19 -75.11 -21.61 7.32
C VAL A 19 -73.83 -22.06 6.60
N LEU A 20 -73.93 -23.00 5.65
CA LEU A 20 -72.79 -23.42 4.82
C LEU A 20 -72.42 -22.41 3.72
N LEU A 21 -73.35 -21.53 3.33
CA LEU A 21 -73.11 -20.50 2.31
C LEU A 21 -72.46 -19.21 2.87
N THR A 22 -72.43 -19.01 4.19
CA THR A 22 -71.86 -17.80 4.82
C THR A 22 -70.43 -17.99 5.36
N THR A 23 -69.87 -19.20 5.31
CA THR A 23 -68.49 -19.49 5.75
C THR A 23 -67.45 -19.44 4.62
N GLY A 24 -67.76 -18.72 3.53
CA GLY A 24 -66.87 -18.52 2.40
C GLY A 24 -66.18 -17.15 2.40
N CYS A 25 -64.85 -17.16 2.54
CA CYS A 25 -63.89 -16.09 2.22
C CYS A 25 -63.90 -14.79 3.05
N ALA A 26 -63.23 -14.84 4.20
CA ALA A 26 -62.46 -13.69 4.69
C ALA A 26 -60.98 -13.92 4.35
N LYS A 27 -60.52 -13.38 3.21
CA LYS A 27 -59.08 -13.28 2.92
C LYS A 27 -58.60 -11.98 3.54
N GLU A 28 -58.13 -12.05 4.79
CA GLU A 28 -57.46 -10.93 5.43
C GLU A 28 -56.26 -10.53 4.58
N ALA A 29 -56.27 -9.28 4.10
CA ALA A 29 -55.13 -8.67 3.47
C ALA A 29 -54.05 -8.46 4.54
N ARG A 30 -53.11 -9.40 4.63
CA ARG A 30 -51.94 -9.25 5.49
C ARG A 30 -51.13 -8.05 4.97
N PRO A 31 -50.84 -7.02 5.79
CA PRO A 31 -50.05 -5.89 5.34
C PRO A 31 -48.70 -6.41 4.82
N ALA A 32 -48.31 -5.95 3.63
CA ALA A 32 -47.02 -6.31 3.05
C ALA A 32 -45.91 -5.85 4.00
N SER A 33 -45.12 -6.80 4.51
CA SER A 33 -43.94 -6.49 5.30
C SER A 33 -42.91 -5.84 4.37
N VAL A 34 -42.65 -4.56 4.58
CA VAL A 34 -41.59 -3.85 3.86
C VAL A 34 -40.25 -4.39 4.38
N PRO A 35 -39.39 -4.96 3.53
CA PRO A 35 -38.11 -5.48 4.00
C PRO A 35 -37.26 -4.32 4.51
N GLU A 36 -36.81 -4.43 5.76
CA GLU A 36 -35.90 -3.46 6.35
C GLU A 36 -34.52 -3.57 5.72
N VAL A 37 -33.88 -2.42 5.50
CA VAL A 37 -32.54 -2.32 4.93
C VAL A 37 -31.64 -1.52 5.86
N ALA A 38 -30.39 -1.95 5.98
CA ALA A 38 -29.38 -1.16 6.67
C ALA A 38 -28.95 0.01 5.77
N VAL A 39 -29.04 1.23 6.28
CA VAL A 39 -28.58 2.44 5.61
C VAL A 39 -27.46 3.09 6.40
N VAL A 40 -26.52 3.69 5.67
CA VAL A 40 -25.48 4.54 6.25
C VAL A 40 -25.55 5.89 5.56
N THR A 41 -25.63 6.96 6.35
CA THR A 41 -25.61 8.33 5.87
C THR A 41 -24.17 8.78 5.70
N LEU A 42 -23.78 9.17 4.48
CA LEU A 42 -22.44 9.69 4.21
C LEU A 42 -22.40 11.20 4.43
N ALA A 43 -21.30 11.69 4.98
CA ALA A 43 -20.96 13.11 5.07
C ALA A 43 -19.65 13.37 4.30
N PRO A 44 -19.53 14.53 3.62
CA PRO A 44 -18.29 14.88 2.94
C PRO A 44 -17.19 15.16 3.96
N GLU A 45 -16.04 14.54 3.76
CA GLU A 45 -14.83 14.79 4.54
C GLU A 45 -13.65 14.95 3.57
N GLN A 46 -12.65 15.75 3.99
CA GLN A 46 -11.42 15.88 3.22
C GLN A 46 -10.54 14.66 3.43
N ALA A 47 -10.24 13.94 2.35
CA ALA A 47 -9.29 12.84 2.36
C ALA A 47 -7.94 13.29 1.81
N VAL A 48 -6.87 13.11 2.59
CA VAL A 48 -5.50 13.33 2.11
C VAL A 48 -5.04 12.07 1.40
N LEU A 49 -4.67 12.19 0.12
CA LEU A 49 -4.07 11.11 -0.65
C LEU A 49 -2.56 11.19 -0.57
N THR A 50 -1.93 10.17 0.02
CA THR A 50 -0.48 10.03 0.05
C THR A 50 -0.04 8.85 -0.81
N SER A 51 1.20 8.90 -1.28
CA SER A 51 1.85 7.82 -2.02
C SER A 51 3.27 7.67 -1.51
N GLU A 52 3.67 6.44 -1.22
CA GLU A 52 5.03 6.11 -0.83
C GLU A 52 5.81 5.68 -2.06
N LEU A 53 6.95 6.33 -2.29
CA LEU A 53 7.83 6.05 -3.42
C LEU A 53 9.11 5.39 -2.92
N PRO A 54 9.46 4.18 -3.38
CA PRO A 54 10.71 3.56 -3.03
C PRO A 54 11.88 4.31 -3.69
N GLY A 55 12.99 4.44 -2.96
CA GLY A 55 14.18 5.13 -3.44
C GLY A 55 15.46 4.60 -2.80
N ARG A 56 16.60 4.94 -3.39
CA ARG A 56 17.93 4.70 -2.80
C ARG A 56 18.66 6.02 -2.69
N VAL A 57 19.51 6.13 -1.68
CA VAL A 57 20.41 7.28 -1.52
C VAL A 57 21.70 7.01 -2.30
N SER A 58 22.23 8.05 -2.94
CA SER A 58 23.53 8.05 -3.59
C SER A 58 24.41 9.17 -3.05
N ALA A 59 25.73 9.01 -3.14
CA ALA A 59 26.66 10.07 -2.79
C ALA A 59 26.46 11.27 -3.73
N LEU A 60 26.62 12.48 -3.18
CA LEU A 60 26.58 13.72 -3.97
C LEU A 60 27.76 13.78 -4.95
N LEU A 61 28.95 13.36 -4.50
CA LEU A 61 30.18 13.31 -5.26
C LEU A 61 30.92 12.02 -4.92
N VAL A 62 31.51 11.40 -5.93
CA VAL A 62 32.39 10.23 -5.79
C VAL A 62 33.68 10.55 -6.53
N ALA A 63 34.80 10.44 -5.82
CA ALA A 63 36.13 10.64 -6.39
C ALA A 63 36.95 9.36 -6.21
N GLU A 64 37.45 8.84 -7.33
CA GLU A 64 38.33 7.68 -7.33
C GLU A 64 39.80 8.15 -7.29
N VAL A 65 40.55 7.65 -6.32
CA VAL A 65 41.98 7.93 -6.21
C VAL A 65 42.73 6.96 -7.11
N ARG A 66 43.34 7.48 -8.18
CA ARG A 66 44.15 6.69 -9.11
C ARG A 66 45.59 7.19 -9.13
N PRO A 67 46.60 6.30 -9.11
CA PRO A 67 47.98 6.71 -9.28
C PRO A 67 48.18 7.29 -10.70
N GLN A 68 48.89 8.42 -10.78
CA GLN A 68 49.27 9.05 -12.05
C GLN A 68 50.68 8.67 -12.50
N VAL A 69 51.44 8.03 -11.61
CA VAL A 69 52.83 7.62 -11.83
C VAL A 69 53.02 6.18 -11.36
N ASN A 70 53.99 5.49 -11.94
CA ASN A 70 54.33 4.12 -11.54
C ASN A 70 55.21 4.13 -10.28
N GLY A 71 55.14 3.06 -9.49
CA GLY A 71 56.03 2.89 -8.34
C GLY A 71 55.42 2.03 -7.25
N ILE A 72 56.21 1.75 -6.22
CA ILE A 72 55.79 0.98 -5.06
C ILE A 72 55.17 1.94 -4.03
N VAL A 73 54.02 1.59 -3.48
CA VAL A 73 53.42 2.33 -2.36
C VAL A 73 54.24 2.07 -1.11
N GLN A 74 54.91 3.09 -0.59
CA GLN A 74 55.69 2.99 0.65
C GLN A 74 54.80 3.15 1.89
N LYS A 75 53.82 4.06 1.84
CA LYS A 75 53.00 4.39 3.02
C LYS A 75 51.58 4.82 2.64
N ARG A 76 50.61 4.41 3.47
CA ARG A 76 49.27 4.99 3.56
C ARG A 76 49.23 5.98 4.73
N VAL A 77 48.81 7.21 4.49
CA VAL A 77 48.95 8.32 5.46
C VAL A 77 47.60 8.79 6.02
N PHE A 78 46.53 8.02 5.81
CA PHE A 78 45.19 8.30 6.32
C PHE A 78 44.58 7.08 7.04
N THR A 79 43.61 7.35 7.91
CA THR A 79 42.81 6.34 8.60
C THR A 79 41.62 5.93 7.73
N GLU A 80 41.42 4.63 7.54
CA GLU A 80 40.27 4.11 6.78
C GLU A 80 38.95 4.46 7.46
N GLY A 81 37.95 4.85 6.66
CA GLY A 81 36.67 5.35 7.16
C GLY A 81 36.73 6.75 7.78
N GLY A 82 37.92 7.36 7.88
CA GLY A 82 38.10 8.73 8.33
C GLY A 82 37.72 9.77 7.27
N LEU A 83 37.53 11.01 7.72
CA LEU A 83 37.36 12.15 6.82
C LEU A 83 38.72 12.66 6.35
N VAL A 84 38.80 13.04 5.07
CA VAL A 84 39.97 13.67 4.45
C VAL A 84 39.52 14.96 3.77
N LYS A 85 40.43 15.91 3.64
CA LYS A 85 40.23 17.17 2.92
C LYS A 85 40.90 17.12 1.56
N GLU A 86 40.50 18.04 0.70
CA GLU A 86 41.18 18.27 -0.56
C GLU A 86 42.66 18.60 -0.32
N GLY A 87 43.55 17.97 -1.08
CA GLY A 87 45.00 18.17 -0.99
C GLY A 87 45.69 17.33 0.10
N ASP A 88 44.96 16.60 0.94
CA ASP A 88 45.58 15.74 1.94
C ASP A 88 46.41 14.63 1.27
N LEU A 89 47.61 14.38 1.82
CA LEU A 89 48.45 13.28 1.37
C LEU A 89 47.81 11.94 1.77
N LEU A 90 47.38 11.16 0.77
CA LEU A 90 46.76 9.85 1.01
C LEU A 90 47.79 8.70 0.95
N TYR A 91 48.67 8.74 -0.05
CA TYR A 91 49.67 7.70 -0.30
C TYR A 91 51.02 8.31 -0.66
N GLN A 92 52.09 7.70 -0.14
CA GLN A 92 53.45 7.98 -0.57
C GLN A 92 53.90 6.87 -1.51
N ILE A 93 54.12 7.20 -2.77
CA ILE A 93 54.80 6.34 -3.75
C ILE A 93 56.31 6.57 -3.60
N ASP A 94 57.10 5.54 -3.85
CA ASP A 94 58.56 5.62 -3.81
C ASP A 94 59.10 6.74 -4.73
N PRO A 95 59.71 7.80 -4.16
CA PRO A 95 60.18 8.91 -4.95
C PRO A 95 61.56 8.67 -5.57
N GLY A 96 62.28 7.60 -5.20
CA GLY A 96 63.69 7.39 -5.58
C GLY A 96 63.99 7.61 -7.08
N PRO A 97 63.27 6.93 -8.00
CA PRO A 97 63.46 7.14 -9.44
C PRO A 97 63.15 8.56 -9.90
N TYR A 98 62.12 9.19 -9.33
CA TYR A 98 61.70 10.55 -9.70
C TYR A 98 62.66 11.61 -9.16
N GLN A 99 63.19 11.42 -7.95
CA GLN A 99 64.17 12.30 -7.34
C GLN A 99 65.50 12.24 -8.12
N ALA A 100 65.98 11.05 -8.45
CA ALA A 100 67.20 10.90 -9.25
C ALA A 100 67.08 11.56 -10.64
N ALA A 101 65.90 11.45 -11.28
CA ALA A 101 65.63 12.10 -12.55
C ALA A 101 65.58 13.64 -12.41
N LEU A 102 64.97 14.16 -11.34
CA LEU A 102 64.94 15.59 -11.03
C LEU A 102 66.35 16.14 -10.79
N ASP A 103 67.18 15.43 -10.02
CA ASP A 103 68.55 15.83 -9.71
C ASP A 103 69.43 15.84 -10.97
N THR A 104 69.21 14.87 -11.88
CA THR A 104 69.89 14.84 -13.18
C THR A 104 69.49 16.04 -14.04
N ALA A 105 68.19 16.37 -14.09
CA ALA A 105 67.68 17.48 -14.87
C ALA A 105 68.15 18.85 -14.32
N SER A 106 68.20 19.00 -13.00
CA SER A 106 68.67 20.23 -12.35
C SER A 106 70.17 20.44 -12.58
N ALA A 107 70.99 19.39 -12.49
CA ALA A 107 72.41 19.45 -12.82
C ALA A 107 72.65 19.78 -14.30
N ALA A 108 71.79 19.29 -15.20
CA ALA A 108 71.86 19.62 -16.62
C ALA A 108 71.51 21.10 -16.89
N LEU A 109 70.53 21.66 -16.16
CA LEU A 109 70.13 23.07 -16.25
C LEU A 109 71.19 24.03 -15.68
N ALA A 110 71.93 23.60 -14.66
CA ALA A 110 72.97 24.41 -14.03
C ALA A 110 74.27 24.53 -14.85
N ARG A 111 74.36 23.83 -15.98
CA ARG A 111 75.44 23.97 -16.97
C ARG A 111 75.05 24.97 -18.03
#